data_AF-A0AAD6G2P3-F1
#
_entry.id   AF-A0AAD6G2P3-F1
#
_cell.length_a   1.000
_cell.length_b   1.000
_cell.length_c   1.000
_cell.angle_alpha   90.00
_cell.angle_beta   90.00
_cell.angle_gamma   90.00
#
_symmetry.space_group_name_H-M   'P 1'
#
loop_
_entity.id
_entity.type
_entity.pdbx_description
1 polymer ?
#
loop_
_entity_poly.entity_id
_entity_poly.type
_entity_poly.pdbx_seq_one_letter_code
_entity_poly.pdbx_strand_id
1 'polypeptide(L)'
;MSRHTSPEKTTPPFSTGGTPQPRSLDPIQSSNDAEFTLVTRLTQGLEGCDWDQLQERYVDAMDEHSRVEDDLRAETARLLEVFTAWSQTTVLQDEKRALKRFKTQMQHVQNSEVSLESKKKHCMTPLPTNTDVVKAFQSALALLNEQMKV
;
A
#
# COMPACT_ATOMS: atom_id res chain seq x y z
N MET A 1 -12.50 -37.34 1.21
CA MET A 1 -13.25 -36.10 0.88
C MET A 1 -13.48 -35.34 2.18
N SER A 2 -12.61 -34.40 2.53
CA SER A 2 -12.72 -33.62 3.77
C SER A 2 -13.02 -32.17 3.41
N ARG A 3 -14.27 -31.76 3.63
CA ARG A 3 -14.70 -30.35 3.52
C ARG A 3 -14.43 -29.72 4.88
N HIS A 4 -13.45 -28.83 4.96
CA HIS A 4 -13.33 -27.94 6.11
C HIS A 4 -14.22 -26.70 5.90
N THR A 5 -14.88 -26.40 6.99
CA THR A 5 -15.98 -25.47 7.26
C THR A 5 -15.55 -24.01 7.20
N SER A 6 -16.41 -23.16 6.64
CA SER A 6 -16.35 -21.69 6.72
C SER A 6 -16.50 -21.20 8.16
N PRO A 7 -15.81 -20.12 8.59
CA PRO A 7 -16.08 -19.50 9.87
C PRO A 7 -17.24 -18.51 9.77
N GLU A 8 -18.23 -18.72 10.63
CA GLU A 8 -19.42 -17.91 10.88
C GLU A 8 -19.00 -16.56 11.50
N LYS A 9 -19.41 -15.46 10.87
CA LYS A 9 -19.16 -14.09 11.34
C LYS A 9 -20.21 -13.73 12.39
N THR A 10 -19.96 -14.07 13.64
CA THR A 10 -20.80 -13.67 14.77
C THR A 10 -20.55 -12.20 15.11
N THR A 11 -21.50 -11.35 14.76
CA THR A 11 -21.55 -9.93 15.14
C THR A 11 -22.16 -9.84 16.55
N PRO A 12 -21.52 -9.18 17.53
CA PRO A 12 -22.13 -9.01 18.85
C PRO A 12 -23.29 -8.01 18.79
N PRO A 13 -24.37 -8.21 19.57
CA PRO A 13 -25.49 -7.28 19.59
C PRO A 13 -25.08 -5.95 20.25
N PHE A 14 -25.48 -4.86 19.60
CA PHE A 14 -25.38 -3.50 20.10
C PHE A 14 -26.31 -3.32 21.32
N SER A 15 -25.74 -3.35 22.53
CA SER A 15 -26.46 -2.99 23.76
C SER A 15 -26.74 -1.49 23.79
N THR A 16 -27.98 -1.12 23.48
CA THR A 16 -28.56 0.17 23.85
C THR A 16 -29.23 0.03 25.21
N GLY A 17 -28.88 0.90 26.17
CA GLY A 17 -29.66 1.07 27.40
C GLY A 17 -28.81 1.09 28.67
N GLY A 18 -28.11 2.19 28.91
CA GLY A 18 -27.48 2.49 30.21
C GLY A 18 -27.72 3.95 30.55
N THR A 19 -28.75 4.22 31.34
CA THR A 19 -28.98 5.51 32.02
C THR A 19 -27.75 5.84 32.87
N PRO A 20 -27.09 7.00 32.71
CA PRO A 20 -25.96 7.35 33.56
C PRO A 20 -26.49 7.72 34.95
N GLN A 21 -26.19 6.88 35.93
CA GLN A 21 -26.35 7.19 37.34
C GLN A 21 -25.39 8.34 37.71
N PRO A 22 -25.79 9.35 38.50
CA PRO A 22 -24.90 10.43 38.89
C PRO A 22 -23.78 9.87 39.76
N ARG A 23 -22.53 10.04 39.31
CA ARG A 23 -21.34 9.82 40.14
C ARG A 23 -21.48 10.69 41.39
N SER A 24 -21.41 10.07 42.56
CA SER A 24 -21.07 10.76 43.80
C SER A 24 -19.77 11.53 43.55
N LEU A 25 -19.84 12.85 43.60
CA LEU A 25 -18.66 13.69 43.67
C LEU A 25 -18.11 13.51 45.09
N ASP A 26 -17.10 12.65 45.23
CA ASP A 26 -16.22 12.76 46.38
C ASP A 26 -15.70 14.21 46.43
N PRO A 27 -15.55 14.82 47.62
CA PRO A 27 -15.09 16.19 47.74
C PRO A 27 -13.79 16.35 46.97
N ILE A 28 -13.75 17.30 46.04
CA ILE A 28 -12.54 17.75 45.34
C ILE A 28 -11.57 18.22 46.43
N GLN A 29 -10.72 17.31 46.90
CA GLN A 29 -9.60 17.67 47.76
C GLN A 29 -8.61 18.45 46.91
N SER A 30 -8.60 19.76 47.16
CA SER A 30 -7.51 20.71 46.99
C SER A 30 -6.52 20.40 45.85
N SER A 31 -6.83 20.90 44.65
CA SER A 31 -5.85 21.08 43.56
C SER A 31 -4.65 21.94 44.01
N ASN A 32 -4.81 22.73 45.08
CA ASN A 32 -3.81 23.65 45.58
C ASN A 32 -2.65 22.94 46.29
N ASP A 33 -2.89 21.76 46.89
CA ASP A 33 -1.88 21.04 47.68
C ASP A 33 -0.81 20.40 46.75
N ALA A 34 -1.23 19.95 45.57
CA ALA A 34 -0.33 19.36 44.56
C ALA A 34 0.56 20.43 43.89
N GLU A 35 -0.01 21.59 43.59
CA GLU A 35 0.71 22.73 43.00
C GLU A 35 1.71 23.34 43.98
N PHE A 36 1.31 23.52 45.24
CA PHE A 36 2.20 24.00 46.30
C PHE A 36 3.39 23.06 46.53
N THR A 37 3.16 21.74 46.47
CA THR A 37 4.22 20.73 46.60
C THR A 37 5.23 20.80 45.45
N LEU A 38 4.78 21.07 44.22
CA LEU A 38 5.65 21.24 43.06
C LEU A 38 6.47 22.52 43.15
N VAL A 39 5.84 23.65 43.47
CA VAL A 39 6.52 24.94 43.63
C VAL A 39 7.58 24.82 44.72
N THR A 40 7.24 24.28 45.89
CA THR A 40 8.18 24.11 47.00
C THR A 40 9.37 23.24 46.61
N ARG A 41 9.14 22.15 45.85
CA ARG A 41 10.22 21.27 45.38
C ARG A 41 11.13 21.95 44.36
N LEU A 42 10.60 22.81 43.49
CA LEU A 42 11.37 23.57 42.51
C LEU A 42 12.15 24.72 43.16
N THR A 43 11.59 25.35 44.20
CA THR A 43 12.20 26.50 44.87
C THR A 43 13.17 26.13 45.98
N GLN A 44 13.12 24.91 46.53
CA GLN A 44 14.06 24.43 47.55
C GLN A 44 15.54 24.53 47.12
N GLY A 45 15.84 24.42 45.82
CA GLY A 45 17.19 24.60 45.28
C GLY A 45 17.60 26.05 45.04
N LEU A 46 16.67 26.99 45.21
CA LEU A 46 16.84 28.42 44.99
C LEU A 46 16.96 29.22 46.31
N GLU A 47 16.64 28.60 47.46
CA GLU A 47 16.83 29.20 48.78
C GLU A 47 18.33 29.46 49.03
N GLY A 48 18.76 30.71 48.83
CA GLY A 48 20.15 31.14 48.96
C GLY A 48 20.91 31.35 47.64
N CYS A 49 20.22 31.30 46.50
CA CYS A 49 20.82 31.60 45.20
C CYS A 49 20.69 33.10 44.87
N ASP A 50 21.82 33.77 44.60
CA ASP A 50 21.82 35.14 44.09
C ASP A 50 21.30 35.18 42.64
N TRP A 51 20.73 36.32 42.23
CA TRP A 51 20.15 36.49 40.90
C TRP A 51 21.13 36.15 39.77
N ASP A 52 22.40 36.53 39.91
CA ASP A 52 23.44 36.28 38.91
C ASP A 52 23.74 34.78 38.76
N GLN A 53 23.75 34.03 39.88
CA GLN A 53 23.95 32.58 39.88
C GLN A 53 22.75 31.84 39.27
N LEU A 54 21.54 32.35 39.51
CA LEU A 54 20.34 31.82 38.88
C LEU A 54 20.37 32.03 37.37
N GLN A 55 20.77 33.22 36.93
CA GLN A 55 20.90 33.54 35.52
C GLN A 55 21.95 32.66 34.83
N GLU A 56 23.12 32.47 35.45
CA GLU A 56 24.17 31.58 34.94
C GLU A 56 23.67 30.14 34.78
N ARG A 57 23.07 29.56 35.84
CA ARG A 57 22.52 28.21 35.78
C ARG A 57 21.41 28.04 34.75
N TYR A 58 20.59 29.07 34.56
CA TYR A 58 19.56 29.05 33.54
C TYR A 58 20.17 29.03 32.13
N VAL A 59 21.17 29.88 31.87
CA VAL A 59 21.86 29.92 30.57
C VAL A 59 22.55 28.58 30.31
N ASP A 60 23.29 28.04 31.29
CA ASP A 60 23.95 26.73 31.16
C ASP A 60 22.94 25.61 30.86
N ALA A 61 21.80 25.61 31.54
CA ALA A 61 20.74 24.63 31.29
C ALA A 61 20.15 24.78 29.88
N MET A 62 19.89 26.01 29.42
CA MET A 62 19.38 26.27 28.08
C MET A 62 20.37 25.87 27.00
N ASP A 63 21.67 26.12 27.21
CA ASP A 63 22.72 25.72 26.28
C ASP A 63 22.84 24.20 26.20
N GLU A 64 22.83 23.51 27.33
CA GLU A 64 22.86 22.04 27.35
C GLU A 64 21.62 21.45 26.67
N HIS A 65 20.43 21.96 26.97
CA HIS A 65 19.20 21.52 26.30
C HIS A 65 19.26 21.77 24.79
N SER A 66 19.78 22.93 24.36
CA SER A 66 19.93 23.25 22.95
C SER A 66 20.87 22.27 22.24
N ARG A 67 21.98 21.89 22.89
CA ARG A 67 22.92 20.90 22.34
C ARG A 67 22.29 19.53 22.19
N VAL A 68 21.54 19.07 23.20
CA VAL A 68 20.83 17.80 23.15
C VAL A 68 19.75 17.81 22.06
N GLU A 69 19.00 18.91 21.92
CA GLU A 69 18.01 19.05 20.85
C GLU A 69 18.64 19.04 19.46
N ASP A 70 19.79 19.70 19.29
CA ASP A 70 20.54 19.72 18.04
C ASP A 70 21.03 18.32 17.65
N ASP A 71 21.58 17.57 18.60
CA ASP A 71 22.01 16.19 18.40
C ASP A 71 20.84 15.27 18.02
N LEU A 72 19.71 15.39 18.73
CA LEU A 72 18.49 14.64 18.43
C LEU A 72 17.95 14.99 17.03
N ARG A 73 18.00 16.26 16.65
CA ARG A 73 17.59 16.72 15.31
C ARG A 73 18.50 16.13 14.25
N ALA A 74 19.81 16.08 14.49
CA ALA A 74 20.78 15.49 13.58
C ALA A 74 20.56 13.97 13.41
N GLU A 75 20.29 13.24 14.48
CA GLU A 75 19.96 11.82 14.42
C GLU A 75 18.65 11.58 13.64
N THR A 76 17.62 12.35 13.94
CA THR A 76 16.33 12.25 13.25
C THR A 76 16.48 12.55 11.76
N ALA A 77 17.28 13.55 11.39
CA ALA A 77 17.56 13.86 9.99
C ALA A 77 18.24 12.70 9.26
N ARG A 78 19.22 12.04 9.89
CA ARG A 78 19.88 10.84 9.31
C ARG A 78 18.90 9.69 9.09
N LEU A 79 17.97 9.47 10.02
CA LEU A 79 16.96 8.42 9.88
C LEU A 79 15.98 8.74 8.73
N LEU A 80 15.57 10.00 8.61
CA LEU A 80 14.71 10.47 7.53
C LEU A 80 15.39 10.41 6.16
N GLU A 81 16.70 10.59 6.08
CA GLU A 81 17.46 10.43 4.84
C GLU A 81 17.33 9.01 4.29
N VAL A 82 17.54 7.99 5.14
CA VAL A 82 17.39 6.58 4.77
C VAL A 82 15.97 6.27 4.33
N PHE A 83 14.97 6.75 5.09
CA PHE A 83 13.56 6.56 4.76
C PHE A 83 13.19 7.20 3.42
N THR A 84 13.72 8.39 3.14
CA THR A 84 13.48 9.12 1.89
C THR A 84 14.11 8.36 0.71
N ALA A 85 15.36 7.91 0.83
CA ALA A 85 16.02 7.13 -0.22
C ALA A 85 15.28 5.80 -0.50
N TRP A 86 14.82 5.12 0.54
CA TRP A 86 14.06 3.88 0.41
C TRP A 86 12.68 4.09 -0.23
N SER A 87 11.92 5.10 0.22
CA SER A 87 10.60 5.41 -0.34
C SER A 87 10.68 5.80 -1.81
N GLN A 88 11.67 6.60 -2.20
CA GLN A 88 11.90 6.94 -3.62
C GLN A 88 12.25 5.70 -4.45
N THR A 89 13.12 4.83 -3.94
CA THR A 89 13.53 3.61 -4.65
C THR A 89 12.37 2.63 -4.83
N THR A 90 11.56 2.45 -3.80
CA THR A 90 10.41 1.53 -3.84
C THR A 90 9.35 1.99 -4.83
N VAL A 91 9.01 3.29 -4.87
CA VAL A 91 8.09 3.85 -5.88
C VAL A 91 8.61 3.63 -7.29
N LEU A 92 9.86 3.99 -7.58
CA LEU A 92 10.46 3.83 -8.91
C LEU A 92 10.50 2.36 -9.37
N GLN A 93 10.77 1.43 -8.46
CA GLN A 93 10.78 0.00 -8.78
C GLN A 93 9.37 -0.53 -9.02
N ASP A 94 8.38 -0.09 -8.24
CA ASP A 94 7.00 -0.52 -8.43
C ASP A 94 6.41 0.02 -9.74
N GLU A 95 6.69 1.27 -10.12
CA GLU A 95 6.32 1.83 -11.43
C GLU A 95 6.90 0.99 -12.58
N LYS A 96 8.20 0.67 -12.53
CA LYS A 96 8.84 -0.18 -13.55
C LYS A 96 8.20 -1.56 -13.62
N ARG A 97 7.85 -2.14 -12.48
CA ARG A 97 7.21 -3.46 -12.39
C ARG A 97 5.78 -3.42 -12.93
N ALA A 98 5.00 -2.40 -12.58
CA ALA A 98 3.65 -2.17 -13.08
C ALA A 98 3.66 -2.00 -14.60
N LEU A 99 4.58 -1.19 -15.14
CA LEU A 99 4.74 -0.99 -16.58
C LEU A 99 5.09 -2.29 -17.30
N LYS A 100 6.05 -3.08 -16.77
CA LYS A 100 6.40 -4.38 -17.35
C LYS A 100 5.19 -5.33 -17.41
N ARG A 101 4.42 -5.40 -16.32
CA ARG A 101 3.20 -6.23 -16.28
C ARG A 101 2.16 -5.78 -17.28
N PHE A 102 1.90 -4.48 -17.33
CA PHE A 102 0.97 -3.90 -18.28
C PHE A 102 1.38 -4.23 -19.71
N LYS A 103 2.67 -4.09 -20.04
CA LYS A 103 3.19 -4.40 -21.38
C LYS A 103 3.03 -5.88 -21.74
N THR A 104 3.33 -6.79 -20.81
CA THR A 104 3.13 -8.23 -21.02
C THR A 104 1.66 -8.58 -21.22
N GLN A 105 0.76 -8.02 -20.39
CA GLN A 105 -0.67 -8.25 -20.51
C GLN A 105 -1.21 -7.70 -21.84
N MET A 106 -0.83 -6.49 -22.21
CA MET A 106 -1.17 -5.88 -23.49
C MET A 106 -0.71 -6.76 -24.66
N GLN A 107 0.56 -7.19 -24.65
CA GLN A 107 1.10 -8.06 -25.70
C GLN A 107 0.36 -9.40 -25.77
N HIS A 108 0.03 -10.00 -24.63
CA HIS A 108 -0.74 -11.24 -24.58
C HIS A 108 -2.12 -11.06 -25.24
N VAL A 109 -2.83 -9.99 -24.88
CA VAL A 109 -4.14 -9.65 -25.48
C VAL A 109 -4.00 -9.42 -26.98
N GLN A 110 -3.07 -8.57 -27.42
CA GLN A 110 -2.81 -8.30 -28.83
C GLN A 110 -2.47 -9.56 -29.62
N ASN A 111 -1.62 -10.44 -29.08
CA ASN A 111 -1.30 -11.71 -29.72
C ASN A 111 -2.55 -12.60 -29.84
N SER A 112 -3.39 -12.64 -28.81
CA SER A 112 -4.63 -13.41 -28.84
C SER A 112 -5.62 -12.85 -29.87
N GLU A 113 -5.73 -11.52 -29.99
CA GLU A 113 -6.56 -10.84 -30.98
C GLU A 113 -6.05 -11.10 -32.40
N VAL A 114 -4.75 -10.98 -32.66
CA VAL A 114 -4.14 -11.30 -33.96
C VAL A 114 -4.36 -12.77 -34.32
N SER A 115 -4.26 -13.69 -33.35
CA SER A 115 -4.54 -15.10 -33.59
C SER A 115 -6.00 -15.36 -33.95
N LEU A 116 -6.93 -14.63 -33.31
CA LEU A 116 -8.36 -14.71 -33.59
C LEU A 116 -8.67 -14.11 -34.95
N GLU A 117 -8.13 -12.93 -35.27
CA GLU A 117 -8.24 -12.33 -36.59
C GLU A 117 -7.69 -13.23 -37.69
N SER A 118 -6.56 -13.90 -37.46
CA SER A 118 -5.98 -14.83 -38.42
C SER A 118 -6.89 -16.03 -38.65
N LYS A 119 -7.51 -16.58 -37.59
CA LYS A 119 -8.53 -17.62 -37.71
C LYS A 119 -9.78 -17.11 -38.42
N LYS A 120 -10.25 -15.90 -38.09
CA LYS A 120 -11.39 -15.27 -38.76
C LYS A 120 -11.10 -15.03 -40.23
N LYS A 121 -9.90 -14.55 -40.59
CA LYS A 121 -9.45 -14.42 -41.98
C LYS A 121 -9.33 -15.80 -42.63
N HIS A 122 -8.84 -16.84 -41.99
CA HIS A 122 -8.86 -18.19 -42.56
C HIS A 122 -10.30 -18.72 -42.77
N CYS A 123 -11.23 -18.35 -41.90
CA CYS A 123 -12.65 -18.72 -42.01
C CYS A 123 -13.46 -17.80 -42.94
N MET A 124 -13.08 -16.53 -43.14
CA MET A 124 -13.83 -15.50 -43.89
C MET A 124 -13.17 -15.07 -45.20
N THR A 125 -11.84 -15.01 -45.27
CA THR A 125 -11.10 -15.05 -46.54
C THR A 125 -11.21 -16.50 -47.02
N PRO A 126 -11.45 -16.74 -48.32
CA PRO A 126 -12.06 -17.96 -48.80
C PRO A 126 -11.24 -19.17 -48.38
N LEU A 127 -11.79 -19.93 -47.44
CA LEU A 127 -11.31 -21.24 -47.09
C LEU A 127 -11.23 -22.07 -48.39
N PRO A 128 -10.15 -22.83 -48.65
CA PRO A 128 -10.20 -23.98 -49.54
C PRO A 128 -11.12 -25.05 -48.95
N THR A 129 -12.41 -24.76 -48.77
CA THR A 129 -13.39 -25.79 -48.42
C THR A 129 -14.67 -25.56 -49.19
N ASN A 130 -15.17 -26.70 -49.64
CA ASN A 130 -15.98 -26.91 -50.82
C ASN A 130 -15.31 -26.41 -52.09
N THR A 131 -14.99 -25.14 -52.32
CA THR A 131 -14.54 -24.75 -53.67
C THR A 131 -13.21 -25.38 -54.08
N ASP A 132 -12.15 -25.33 -53.28
CA ASP A 132 -10.86 -25.91 -53.69
C ASP A 132 -10.83 -27.44 -53.59
N VAL A 133 -11.53 -28.03 -52.62
CA VAL A 133 -11.70 -29.47 -52.53
C VAL A 133 -12.54 -30.00 -53.71
N VAL A 134 -13.67 -29.35 -54.02
CA VAL A 134 -14.52 -29.67 -55.18
C VAL A 134 -13.76 -29.43 -56.48
N LYS A 135 -12.94 -28.39 -56.59
CA LYS A 135 -12.11 -28.12 -57.77
C LYS A 135 -11.02 -29.18 -57.96
N ALA A 136 -10.42 -29.67 -56.87
CA ALA A 136 -9.50 -30.80 -56.92
C ALA A 136 -10.22 -32.08 -57.39
N PHE A 137 -11.42 -32.39 -56.84
CA PHE A 137 -12.23 -33.54 -57.28
C PHE A 137 -12.70 -33.44 -58.73
N GLN A 138 -13.13 -32.26 -59.19
CA GLN A 138 -13.51 -32.03 -60.59
C GLN A 138 -12.32 -32.23 -61.53
N SER A 139 -11.12 -31.78 -61.15
CA SER A 139 -9.92 -31.99 -61.96
C SER A 139 -9.54 -33.48 -62.07
N ALA A 140 -9.71 -34.24 -60.98
CA ALA A 140 -9.44 -35.68 -60.97
C ALA A 140 -10.45 -36.45 -61.83
N LEU A 141 -11.73 -36.07 -61.83
CA LEU A 141 -12.76 -36.65 -62.70
C LEU A 141 -12.53 -36.32 -64.18
N ALA A 142 -12.10 -35.09 -64.49
CA ALA A 142 -11.75 -34.70 -65.86
C ALA A 142 -10.56 -35.54 -66.40
N LEU A 143 -9.54 -35.74 -65.57
CA LEU A 143 -8.39 -36.59 -65.90
C LEU A 143 -8.80 -38.05 -66.18
N LEU A 144 -9.69 -38.63 -65.37
CA LEU A 144 -10.20 -39.98 -65.60
C LEU A 144 -11.02 -40.10 -66.90
N ASN A 145 -11.83 -39.09 -67.21
CA ASN A 145 -12.69 -39.13 -68.39
C ASN A 145 -11.89 -38.94 -69.69
N GLU A 146 -10.76 -38.21 -69.66
CA GLU A 146 -9.84 -38.17 -70.80
C GLU A 146 -9.11 -39.50 -71.02
N GLN A 147 -8.73 -40.21 -69.96
CA GLN A 147 -8.12 -41.55 -70.08
C GLN A 147 -9.09 -42.61 -70.61
N MET A 148 -10.40 -42.41 -70.49
CA MET A 148 -11.43 -43.32 -71.00
C MET A 148 -11.89 -43.03 -72.44
N LYS A 149 -11.42 -41.94 -73.05
CA LYS A 149 -11.78 -41.54 -74.44
C LYS A 149 -10.72 -41.91 -75.49
N VAL A 150 -9.78 -42.78 -75.13
CA VAL A 150 -8.80 -43.44 -76.03
C VAL A 150 -9.25 -44.87 -76.25
#